data_AF-A0A957X544-F1
#
_entry.id   AF-A0A957X544-F1
#
_cell.length_a   1.000
_cell.length_b   1.000
_cell.length_c   1.000
_cell.angle_alpha   90.00
_cell.angle_beta   90.00
_cell.angle_gamma   90.00
#
_symmetry.space_group_name_H-M   'P 1'
#
loop_
_entity.id
_entity.type
_entity.pdbx_description
1 polymer ?
#
loop_
_entity_poly.entity_id
_entity_poly.type
_entity_poly.pdbx_seq_one_letter_code
_entity_poly.pdbx_strand_id
1 'polypeptide(L)'
;DWAGVRCDGGHVTRLFLTGNGLTGRLPRLIGSFPLLTHLQLADNQLQGPVPAEICELVDTVQVATFSYNQLYAGSEQVAQCMRRLQTNWRESQTVAPEELRVTTITTDSLTLTWQPIAYRGDGGYYEISYATPLTTGTVSSYTVHGITADKNAASYLLDGLTPGQSYRVRVRTYTPAHLGQENEQFSPYAFMAGTTRTDGDPVLVLIYFPADNDLSPYVPSIIRRLQLGTRVNPNVQVAMFVDMRGDHNTEIFAVANGAIQRTTLVQEHWGTDELDSTDPAVLTWFLQTARARFPAARTVVSLMGHGSGMTPEVEGESFFDEISDQESIDGIPALPKTIPATPGDYENRGGYLSTADFAQALAAATDNGANPFDVVFFDQCFQGSLDVLYEFHNYSRVFVASPNYAWLAAPYHRYLVDFVPTATPEAIGETIITHYQGVLTDAQPNVIFWVRGVDLPPIADAVSALADALQAAIANGAEDTVGEAALRSQYVDTTQCGRGNLHLGQPDELLGVGSLARNLTRAFAVGDASGVNAAATKLLATLEAVHSLARTGRPSIAPDQFWNYEDTLTVVAPLVKREMTHREMV
;
A
#
# COMPACT_ATOMS: atom_id res chain seq x y z
N ASP A 1 -49.42 4.82 16.67
CA ASP A 1 -49.18 3.39 16.36
C ASP A 1 -48.37 3.26 15.10
N TRP A 2 -47.21 2.62 15.20
CA TRP A 2 -46.40 2.25 14.05
C TRP A 2 -46.86 0.86 13.60
N ALA A 3 -47.21 0.71 12.32
CA ALA A 3 -47.64 -0.58 11.80
C ALA A 3 -46.57 -1.65 12.06
N GLY A 4 -46.99 -2.82 12.53
CA GLY A 4 -46.08 -3.92 12.87
C GLY A 4 -45.33 -3.77 14.20
N VAL A 5 -45.40 -2.62 14.89
CA VAL A 5 -44.72 -2.42 16.18
C VAL A 5 -45.74 -2.51 17.32
N ARG A 6 -45.48 -3.38 18.31
CA ARG A 6 -46.26 -3.41 19.56
C ARG A 6 -45.40 -3.02 20.74
N CYS A 7 -45.98 -2.20 21.60
CA CYS A 7 -45.37 -1.75 22.84
C CYS A 7 -46.18 -2.21 24.05
N ASP A 8 -45.49 -2.48 25.15
CA ASP A 8 -46.07 -2.71 26.47
C ASP A 8 -45.26 -1.96 27.52
N GLY A 9 -45.92 -1.25 28.44
CA GLY A 9 -45.25 -0.44 29.47
C GLY A 9 -44.18 0.53 28.94
N GLY A 10 -44.39 1.11 27.75
CA GLY A 10 -43.43 2.02 27.10
C GLY A 10 -42.26 1.34 26.37
N HIS A 11 -42.21 0.01 26.32
CA HIS A 11 -41.14 -0.76 25.68
C HIS A 11 -41.65 -1.48 24.44
N VAL A 12 -40.83 -1.58 23.39
CA VAL A 12 -41.14 -2.42 22.22
C VAL A 12 -41.04 -3.88 22.63
N THR A 13 -42.13 -4.63 22.45
CA THR A 13 -42.20 -6.06 22.81
C THR A 13 -42.38 -6.96 21.59
N ARG A 14 -42.88 -6.45 20.46
CA ARG A 14 -43.04 -7.22 19.22
C ARG A 14 -42.79 -6.36 17.98
N LEU A 15 -42.03 -6.92 17.05
CA LEU A 15 -41.81 -6.40 15.71
C LEU A 15 -42.33 -7.41 14.69
N PHE A 16 -43.43 -7.07 14.02
CA PHE A 16 -44.10 -7.84 12.98
C PHE A 16 -43.94 -7.11 11.65
N LEU A 17 -42.77 -7.30 11.05
CA LEU A 17 -42.33 -6.56 9.87
C LEU A 17 -42.16 -7.46 8.63
N THR A 18 -42.72 -8.67 8.65
CA THR A 18 -42.71 -9.57 7.49
C THR A 18 -43.35 -8.93 6.26
N GLY A 19 -42.74 -9.08 5.08
CA GLY A 19 -43.37 -8.70 3.81
C GLY A 19 -43.54 -7.20 3.56
N ASN A 20 -42.72 -6.35 4.18
CA ASN A 20 -42.86 -4.89 4.08
C ASN A 20 -41.92 -4.24 3.04
N GLY A 21 -41.18 -5.03 2.26
CA GLY A 21 -40.21 -4.50 1.29
C GLY A 21 -39.10 -3.67 1.93
N LEU A 22 -38.78 -3.94 3.21
CA LEU A 22 -37.75 -3.18 3.93
C LEU A 22 -36.38 -3.41 3.30
N THR A 23 -35.67 -2.31 3.01
CA THR A 23 -34.31 -2.32 2.46
C THR A 23 -33.29 -1.87 3.49
N GLY A 24 -32.01 -2.11 3.21
CA GLY A 24 -30.90 -1.58 4.00
C GLY A 24 -30.42 -2.54 5.09
N ARG A 25 -29.54 -2.05 5.97
CA ARG A 25 -28.89 -2.87 7.00
C ARG A 25 -29.73 -2.96 8.26
N LEU A 26 -29.67 -4.10 8.96
CA LEU A 26 -30.24 -4.21 10.30
C LEU A 26 -29.43 -3.31 11.26
N PRO A 27 -30.07 -2.37 11.98
CA PRO A 27 -29.36 -1.42 12.84
C PRO A 27 -28.87 -2.09 14.13
N ARG A 28 -27.73 -1.61 14.65
CA ARG A 28 -27.17 -2.05 15.96
C ARG A 28 -28.17 -1.88 17.11
N LEU A 29 -29.04 -0.88 17.02
CA LEU A 29 -30.11 -0.61 17.98
C LEU A 29 -31.11 -1.77 18.18
N ILE A 30 -31.10 -2.80 17.31
CA ILE A 30 -31.96 -3.98 17.49
C ILE A 30 -31.72 -4.67 18.84
N GLY A 31 -30.48 -4.66 19.35
CA GLY A 31 -30.14 -5.23 20.66
C GLY A 31 -30.64 -4.41 21.85
N SER A 32 -31.12 -3.18 21.63
CA SER A 32 -31.59 -2.27 22.68
C SER A 32 -33.05 -2.50 23.11
N PHE A 33 -33.68 -3.59 22.65
CA PHE A 33 -35.06 -3.95 23.01
C PHE A 33 -35.10 -5.14 23.98
N PRO A 34 -34.82 -4.94 25.29
CA PRO A 34 -34.66 -6.04 26.25
C PRO A 34 -35.94 -6.83 26.53
N LEU A 35 -37.11 -6.28 26.19
CA LEU A 35 -38.42 -6.94 26.36
C LEU A 35 -38.98 -7.48 25.03
N LEU A 36 -38.16 -7.52 23.97
CA LEU A 36 -38.58 -8.02 22.68
C LEU A 36 -38.78 -9.53 22.74
N THR A 37 -40.00 -9.98 22.43
CA THR A 37 -40.37 -11.40 22.41
C THR A 37 -40.55 -11.93 20.99
N HIS A 38 -40.88 -11.05 20.04
CA HIS A 38 -41.14 -11.40 18.65
C HIS A 38 -40.36 -10.48 17.72
N LEU A 39 -39.55 -11.06 16.84
CA LEU A 39 -38.77 -10.37 15.82
C LEU A 39 -39.00 -11.02 14.45
N GLN A 40 -40.02 -10.56 13.73
CA GLN A 40 -40.38 -11.10 12.42
C GLN A 40 -39.99 -10.12 11.31
N LEU A 41 -38.94 -10.46 10.56
CA LEU A 41 -38.32 -9.67 9.50
C LEU A 41 -38.28 -10.41 8.16
N ALA A 42 -38.94 -11.56 8.05
CA ALA A 42 -38.92 -12.36 6.83
C ALA A 42 -39.49 -11.60 5.62
N ASP A 43 -39.16 -12.04 4.42
CA ASP A 43 -39.78 -11.59 3.17
C ASP A 43 -39.55 -10.08 2.92
N ASN A 44 -38.31 -9.63 3.14
CA ASN A 44 -37.88 -8.25 2.92
C ASN A 44 -36.65 -8.18 2.00
N GLN A 45 -36.06 -7.00 1.82
CA GLN A 45 -34.84 -6.75 1.05
C GLN A 45 -33.71 -6.27 1.98
N LEU A 46 -33.71 -6.74 3.24
CA LEU A 46 -32.68 -6.36 4.21
C LEU A 46 -31.36 -6.99 3.79
N GLN A 47 -30.30 -6.19 3.75
CA GLN A 47 -29.02 -6.58 3.19
C GLN A 47 -27.87 -6.21 4.11
N GLY A 48 -26.76 -6.94 3.99
CA GLY A 48 -25.54 -6.63 4.72
C GLY A 48 -25.31 -7.50 5.96
N PRO A 49 -24.28 -7.18 6.76
CA PRO A 49 -23.93 -7.97 7.92
C PRO A 49 -24.97 -7.77 9.03
N VAL A 50 -25.36 -8.87 9.67
CA VAL A 50 -26.16 -8.83 10.90
C VAL A 50 -25.30 -8.23 12.03
N PRO A 51 -25.78 -7.20 12.75
CA PRO A 51 -25.06 -6.57 13.87
C PRO A 51 -24.82 -7.55 15.02
N ALA A 52 -23.70 -7.38 15.73
CA ALA A 52 -23.36 -8.25 16.87
C ALA A 52 -24.37 -8.15 18.01
N GLU A 53 -25.01 -7.00 18.13
CA GLU A 53 -26.06 -6.69 19.10
C GLU A 53 -27.31 -7.58 18.97
N ILE A 54 -27.46 -8.34 17.87
CA ILE A 54 -28.50 -9.38 17.75
C ILE A 54 -28.34 -10.47 18.83
N CYS A 55 -27.12 -10.66 19.33
CA CYS A 55 -26.82 -11.63 20.39
C CYS A 55 -27.48 -11.27 21.72
N GLU A 56 -27.81 -10.00 21.98
CA GLU A 56 -28.48 -9.57 23.21
C GLU A 56 -29.94 -10.04 23.30
N LEU A 57 -30.50 -10.49 22.16
CA LEU A 57 -31.90 -10.88 22.05
C LEU A 57 -32.14 -12.39 22.16
N VAL A 58 -31.07 -13.20 22.19
CA VAL A 58 -31.15 -14.67 22.10
C VAL A 58 -31.89 -15.33 23.27
N ASP A 59 -31.96 -14.67 24.42
CA ASP A 59 -32.61 -15.19 25.63
C ASP A 59 -34.04 -14.65 25.82
N THR A 60 -34.39 -13.54 25.14
CA THR A 60 -35.67 -12.84 25.32
C THR A 60 -36.62 -13.08 24.14
N VAL A 61 -36.10 -13.18 22.93
CA VAL A 61 -36.88 -13.43 21.72
C VAL A 61 -37.29 -14.89 21.64
N GLN A 62 -38.59 -15.12 21.65
CA GLN A 62 -39.22 -16.43 21.58
C GLN A 62 -39.52 -16.84 20.15
N VAL A 63 -39.80 -15.87 19.28
CA VAL A 63 -40.12 -16.09 17.86
C VAL A 63 -39.31 -15.12 17.02
N ALA A 64 -38.40 -15.65 16.20
CA ALA A 64 -37.65 -14.87 15.23
C ALA A 64 -37.82 -15.43 13.82
N THR A 65 -38.00 -14.56 12.84
CA THR A 65 -37.97 -14.93 11.41
C THR A 65 -37.13 -13.92 10.63
N PHE A 66 -36.18 -14.42 9.84
CA PHE A 66 -35.27 -13.62 9.01
C PHE A 66 -35.24 -14.09 7.56
N SER A 67 -36.04 -15.09 7.22
CA SER A 67 -35.99 -15.77 5.93
C SER A 67 -36.20 -14.81 4.75
N TYR A 68 -35.61 -15.17 3.60
CA TYR A 68 -35.79 -14.47 2.34
C TYR A 68 -35.40 -12.99 2.39
N ASN A 69 -34.18 -12.78 2.86
CA ASN A 69 -33.46 -11.49 2.83
C ASN A 69 -32.07 -11.70 2.19
N GLN A 70 -31.17 -10.74 2.37
CA GLN A 70 -29.78 -10.76 1.89
C GLN A 70 -28.81 -10.57 3.08
N LEU A 71 -29.18 -11.12 4.24
CA LEU A 71 -28.41 -10.99 5.48
C LEU A 71 -27.29 -12.01 5.53
N TYR A 72 -26.12 -11.63 6.04
CA TYR A 72 -25.02 -12.54 6.31
C TYR A 72 -24.38 -12.25 7.68
N ALA A 73 -23.66 -13.21 8.23
CA ALA A 73 -23.00 -13.04 9.52
C ALA A 73 -21.61 -12.44 9.29
N GLY A 74 -21.30 -11.34 10.00
CA GLY A 74 -19.95 -10.75 9.97
C GLY A 74 -18.92 -11.50 10.82
N SER A 75 -19.36 -12.42 11.70
CA SER A 75 -18.49 -13.24 12.54
C SER A 75 -19.16 -14.56 12.92
N GLU A 76 -18.36 -15.53 13.38
CA GLU A 76 -18.88 -16.82 13.84
C GLU A 76 -19.76 -16.67 15.10
N GLN A 77 -19.45 -15.70 15.97
CA GLN A 77 -20.30 -15.37 17.12
C GLN A 77 -21.72 -14.98 16.67
N VAL A 78 -21.82 -14.07 15.69
CA VAL A 78 -23.12 -13.66 15.14
C VAL A 78 -23.83 -14.85 14.49
N ALA A 79 -23.09 -15.70 13.76
CA ALA A 79 -23.66 -16.90 13.16
C ALA A 79 -24.25 -17.84 14.23
N GLN A 80 -23.58 -18.01 15.38
CA GLN A 80 -24.07 -18.81 16.51
C GLN A 80 -25.34 -18.22 17.13
N CYS A 81 -25.37 -16.91 17.40
CA CYS A 81 -26.56 -16.23 17.93
C CYS A 81 -27.75 -16.36 16.98
N MET A 82 -27.52 -16.13 15.69
CA MET A 82 -28.57 -16.27 14.66
C MET A 82 -29.11 -17.70 14.58
N ARG A 83 -28.26 -18.74 14.74
CA ARG A 83 -28.72 -20.14 14.80
C ARG A 83 -29.62 -20.42 16.01
N ARG A 84 -29.42 -19.72 17.14
CA ARG A 84 -30.31 -19.81 18.31
C ARG A 84 -31.66 -19.16 18.05
N LEU A 85 -31.68 -18.03 17.32
CA LEU A 85 -32.90 -17.31 16.98
C LEU A 85 -33.70 -18.00 15.86
N GLN A 86 -33.02 -18.48 14.82
CA GLN A 86 -33.59 -19.26 13.72
C GLN A 86 -32.54 -20.25 13.19
N THR A 87 -32.74 -21.55 13.42
CA THR A 87 -31.75 -22.60 13.15
C THR A 87 -31.22 -22.61 11.71
N ASN A 88 -32.10 -22.51 10.71
CA ASN A 88 -31.74 -22.60 9.28
C ASN A 88 -31.74 -21.23 8.58
N TRP A 89 -31.45 -20.14 9.30
CA TRP A 89 -31.57 -18.79 8.73
C TRP A 89 -30.76 -18.58 7.43
N ARG A 90 -29.59 -19.22 7.31
CA ARG A 90 -28.72 -19.14 6.11
C ARG A 90 -29.32 -19.78 4.86
N GLU A 91 -30.21 -20.77 5.00
CA GLU A 91 -30.80 -21.53 3.89
C GLU A 91 -31.83 -20.72 3.09
N SER A 92 -32.06 -19.46 3.45
CA SER A 92 -33.01 -18.57 2.79
C SER A 92 -32.45 -17.15 2.56
N GLN A 93 -31.13 -16.96 2.67
CA GLN A 93 -30.49 -15.67 2.40
C GLN A 93 -29.87 -15.63 1.00
N THR A 94 -30.26 -14.65 0.19
CA THR A 94 -29.63 -14.37 -1.10
C THR A 94 -28.36 -13.56 -0.88
N VAL A 95 -27.26 -14.26 -0.61
CA VAL A 95 -25.94 -13.67 -0.32
C VAL A 95 -24.99 -13.87 -1.48
N ALA A 96 -23.84 -13.17 -1.47
CA ALA A 96 -22.79 -13.44 -2.44
C ALA A 96 -22.15 -14.82 -2.17
N PRO A 97 -21.62 -15.51 -3.19
CA PRO A 97 -20.82 -16.70 -2.93
C PRO A 97 -19.56 -16.36 -2.13
N GLU A 98 -19.02 -17.35 -1.44
CA GLU A 98 -17.81 -17.22 -0.61
C GLU A 98 -16.64 -17.98 -1.26
N GLU A 99 -15.42 -17.79 -0.76
CA GLU A 99 -14.21 -18.50 -1.24
C GLU A 99 -13.93 -18.38 -2.74
N LEU A 100 -14.18 -17.19 -3.30
CA LEU A 100 -13.91 -16.86 -4.71
C LEU A 100 -12.42 -17.02 -5.05
N ARG A 101 -12.12 -17.78 -6.10
CA ARG A 101 -10.75 -18.07 -6.55
C ARG A 101 -10.68 -18.17 -8.07
N VAL A 102 -9.51 -17.83 -8.61
CA VAL A 102 -9.10 -18.18 -9.98
C VAL A 102 -8.25 -19.45 -9.90
N THR A 103 -8.61 -20.49 -10.64
CA THR A 103 -7.93 -21.80 -10.58
C THR A 103 -7.15 -22.16 -11.83
N THR A 104 -7.59 -21.68 -12.99
CA THR A 104 -6.93 -21.93 -14.27
C THR A 104 -6.87 -20.63 -15.05
N ILE A 105 -5.70 -20.36 -15.62
CA ILE A 105 -5.39 -19.13 -16.34
C ILE A 105 -4.79 -19.52 -17.68
N THR A 106 -5.49 -19.18 -18.77
CA THR A 106 -4.98 -19.31 -20.15
C THR A 106 -4.63 -17.92 -20.68
N THR A 107 -4.25 -17.86 -21.96
CA THR A 107 -4.02 -16.58 -22.65
C THR A 107 -5.31 -15.81 -22.91
N ASP A 108 -6.47 -16.45 -22.87
CA ASP A 108 -7.76 -15.88 -23.27
C ASP A 108 -8.91 -16.18 -22.30
N SER A 109 -8.64 -16.84 -21.18
CA SER A 109 -9.68 -17.21 -20.22
C SER A 109 -9.19 -17.33 -18.77
N LEU A 110 -10.13 -17.17 -17.85
CA LEU A 110 -9.99 -17.43 -16.43
C LEU A 110 -11.08 -18.42 -15.99
N THR A 111 -10.68 -19.54 -15.39
CA THR A 111 -11.62 -20.41 -14.67
C THR A 111 -11.80 -19.90 -13.26
N LEU A 112 -13.01 -19.45 -12.97
CA LEU A 112 -13.44 -18.94 -11.68
C LEU A 112 -14.08 -20.09 -10.88
N THR A 113 -13.83 -20.15 -9.58
CA THR A 113 -14.46 -21.10 -8.66
C THR A 113 -14.88 -20.42 -7.37
N TRP A 114 -15.89 -20.95 -6.70
CA TRP A 114 -16.38 -20.44 -5.41
C TRP A 114 -17.16 -21.51 -4.64
N GLN A 115 -17.43 -21.25 -3.37
CA GLN A 115 -18.36 -22.03 -2.58
C GLN A 115 -19.80 -21.54 -2.85
N PRO A 116 -20.71 -22.39 -3.37
CA PRO A 116 -22.08 -21.97 -3.61
C PRO A 116 -22.83 -21.69 -2.30
N ILE A 117 -23.70 -20.68 -2.31
CA ILE A 117 -24.44 -20.25 -1.14
C ILE A 117 -25.33 -21.37 -0.58
N ALA A 118 -25.73 -21.24 0.69
CA ALA A 118 -26.64 -22.20 1.33
C ALA A 118 -28.04 -22.19 0.70
N TYR A 119 -28.55 -21.02 0.31
CA TYR A 119 -29.89 -20.89 -0.27
C TYR A 119 -29.92 -21.24 -1.76
N ARG A 120 -30.15 -22.52 -2.09
CA ARG A 120 -30.18 -23.02 -3.47
C ARG A 120 -31.57 -23.32 -4.03
N GLY A 121 -32.59 -23.24 -3.17
CA GLY A 121 -34.00 -23.35 -3.57
C GLY A 121 -34.49 -22.16 -4.39
N ASP A 122 -35.73 -22.27 -4.88
CA ASP A 122 -36.48 -21.18 -5.54
C ASP A 122 -35.83 -20.59 -6.81
N GLY A 123 -34.95 -21.37 -7.46
CA GLY A 123 -34.31 -20.98 -8.72
C GLY A 123 -33.32 -19.82 -8.58
N GLY A 124 -32.91 -19.24 -9.71
CA GLY A 124 -31.89 -18.19 -9.77
C GLY A 124 -30.51 -18.70 -10.16
N TYR A 125 -29.50 -17.81 -10.11
CA TYR A 125 -28.17 -18.05 -10.68
C TYR A 125 -27.12 -17.13 -10.06
N TYR A 126 -25.85 -17.34 -10.41
CA TYR A 126 -24.78 -16.36 -10.21
C TYR A 126 -24.60 -15.53 -11.48
N GLU A 127 -24.51 -14.21 -11.36
CA GLU A 127 -24.16 -13.29 -12.44
C GLU A 127 -22.69 -12.90 -12.33
N ILE A 128 -21.94 -13.08 -13.42
CA ILE A 128 -20.52 -12.78 -13.49
C ILE A 128 -20.32 -11.53 -14.34
N SER A 129 -19.60 -10.55 -13.78
CA SER A 129 -19.17 -9.35 -14.52
C SER A 129 -17.67 -9.13 -14.38
N TYR A 130 -17.06 -8.50 -15.36
CA TYR A 130 -15.64 -8.16 -15.33
C TYR A 130 -15.39 -6.72 -15.80
N ALA A 131 -14.23 -6.20 -15.43
CA ALA A 131 -13.71 -4.91 -15.87
C ALA A 131 -12.19 -4.99 -16.02
N THR A 132 -11.61 -4.20 -16.91
CA THR A 132 -10.17 -3.96 -16.92
C THR A 132 -9.86 -2.82 -15.94
N PRO A 133 -8.88 -2.98 -15.04
CA PRO A 133 -8.48 -1.90 -14.14
C PRO A 133 -7.86 -0.75 -14.94
N LEU A 134 -8.19 0.48 -14.53
CA LEU A 134 -7.46 1.67 -14.94
C LEU A 134 -6.09 1.67 -14.24
N THR A 135 -5.15 2.48 -14.74
CA THR A 135 -3.83 2.67 -14.11
C THR A 135 -3.94 3.09 -12.64
N THR A 136 -4.99 3.84 -12.29
CA THR A 136 -5.32 4.27 -10.92
C THR A 136 -5.97 3.16 -10.07
N GLY A 137 -5.89 1.88 -10.47
CA GLY A 137 -6.50 0.72 -9.80
C GLY A 137 -8.03 0.72 -9.71
N THR A 138 -8.70 1.80 -10.12
CA THR A 138 -10.15 1.94 -10.21
C THR A 138 -10.68 1.30 -11.48
N VAL A 139 -11.99 1.06 -11.53
CA VAL A 139 -12.68 0.48 -12.69
C VAL A 139 -13.78 1.43 -13.13
N SER A 140 -13.82 1.76 -14.42
CA SER A 140 -14.78 2.72 -14.96
C SER A 140 -16.19 2.15 -15.07
N SER A 141 -16.30 0.89 -15.49
CA SER A 141 -17.56 0.15 -15.59
C SER A 141 -17.31 -1.35 -15.65
N TYR A 142 -18.28 -2.13 -15.20
CA TYR A 142 -18.26 -3.60 -15.33
C TYR A 142 -19.16 -4.02 -16.48
N THR A 143 -18.69 -4.99 -17.26
CA THR A 143 -19.46 -5.65 -18.31
C THR A 143 -19.96 -6.99 -17.77
N VAL A 144 -21.26 -7.28 -17.90
CA VAL A 144 -21.81 -8.59 -17.58
C VAL A 144 -21.34 -9.57 -18.66
N HIS A 145 -20.62 -10.62 -18.25
CA HIS A 145 -20.18 -11.67 -19.17
C HIS A 145 -21.29 -12.71 -19.36
N GLY A 146 -21.92 -13.12 -18.26
CA GLY A 146 -23.02 -14.07 -18.31
C GLY A 146 -23.46 -14.54 -16.93
N ILE A 147 -24.28 -15.60 -16.94
CA ILE A 147 -24.89 -16.18 -15.76
C ILE A 147 -24.62 -17.68 -15.70
N THR A 148 -24.62 -18.25 -14.51
CA THR A 148 -24.62 -19.71 -14.35
C THR A 148 -26.00 -20.31 -14.65
N ALA A 149 -26.04 -21.62 -14.87
CA ALA A 149 -27.30 -22.34 -15.06
C ALA A 149 -28.20 -22.26 -13.81
N ASP A 150 -27.59 -22.34 -12.61
CA ASP A 150 -28.30 -22.28 -11.33
C ASP A 150 -27.37 -21.81 -10.18
N LYS A 151 -27.90 -21.81 -8.95
CA LYS A 151 -27.16 -21.53 -7.71
C LYS A 151 -26.32 -22.70 -7.19
N ASN A 152 -26.33 -23.86 -7.83
CA ASN A 152 -25.46 -25.01 -7.50
C ASN A 152 -24.09 -24.92 -8.19
N ALA A 153 -23.99 -24.16 -9.28
CA ALA A 153 -22.73 -23.92 -9.97
C ALA A 153 -21.65 -23.42 -9.00
N ALA A 154 -20.51 -24.12 -8.99
CA ALA A 154 -19.33 -23.80 -8.18
C ALA A 154 -18.15 -23.30 -9.04
N SER A 155 -18.35 -23.20 -10.36
CA SER A 155 -17.33 -22.71 -11.29
C SER A 155 -17.95 -22.04 -12.50
N TYR A 156 -17.15 -21.19 -13.17
CA TYR A 156 -17.52 -20.50 -14.39
C TYR A 156 -16.28 -20.21 -15.23
N LEU A 157 -16.38 -20.45 -16.54
CA LEU A 157 -15.34 -20.08 -17.49
C LEU A 157 -15.61 -18.66 -17.99
N LEU A 158 -14.72 -17.74 -17.66
CA LEU A 158 -14.69 -16.39 -18.21
C LEU A 158 -13.74 -16.39 -19.39
N ASP A 159 -14.25 -16.47 -20.62
CA ASP A 159 -13.48 -16.58 -21.87
C ASP A 159 -13.55 -15.29 -22.71
N GLY A 160 -12.91 -15.31 -23.89
CA GLY A 160 -12.87 -14.16 -24.79
C GLY A 160 -12.04 -12.98 -24.26
N LEU A 161 -11.09 -13.24 -23.37
CA LEU A 161 -10.23 -12.24 -22.76
C LEU A 161 -8.99 -11.95 -23.61
N THR A 162 -8.40 -10.78 -23.41
CA THR A 162 -7.16 -10.36 -24.07
C THR A 162 -5.96 -10.98 -23.36
N PRO A 163 -4.95 -11.52 -24.08
CA PRO A 163 -3.71 -12.01 -23.48
C PRO A 163 -2.92 -10.94 -22.71
N GLY A 164 -2.31 -11.36 -21.60
CA GLY A 164 -1.47 -10.49 -20.76
C GLY A 164 -2.20 -9.35 -20.05
N GLN A 165 -3.53 -9.41 -19.91
CA GLN A 165 -4.36 -8.33 -19.37
C GLN A 165 -4.90 -8.68 -17.99
N SER A 166 -4.85 -7.72 -17.06
CA SER A 166 -5.46 -7.84 -15.74
C SER A 166 -6.96 -7.55 -15.78
N TYR A 167 -7.71 -8.26 -14.95
CA TYR A 167 -9.16 -8.16 -14.83
C TYR A 167 -9.61 -8.11 -13.37
N ARG A 168 -10.58 -7.22 -13.08
CA ARG A 168 -11.38 -7.23 -11.86
C ARG A 168 -12.68 -7.94 -12.16
N VAL A 169 -13.01 -8.97 -11.38
CA VAL A 169 -14.20 -9.80 -11.56
C VAL A 169 -15.08 -9.64 -10.33
N ARG A 170 -16.39 -9.55 -10.56
CA ARG A 170 -17.40 -9.55 -9.50
C ARG A 170 -18.48 -10.57 -9.78
N VAL A 171 -18.96 -11.21 -8.72
CA VAL A 171 -20.01 -12.23 -8.76
C VAL A 171 -21.09 -11.85 -7.77
N ARG A 172 -22.35 -11.91 -8.18
CA ARG A 172 -23.51 -11.77 -7.27
C ARG A 172 -24.51 -12.89 -7.53
N THR A 173 -25.28 -13.22 -6.51
CA THR A 173 -26.38 -14.18 -6.61
C THR A 173 -27.67 -13.47 -6.95
N TYR A 174 -28.45 -14.06 -7.83
CA TYR A 174 -29.83 -13.69 -8.13
C TYR A 174 -30.77 -14.78 -7.62
N THR A 175 -31.83 -14.38 -6.93
CA THR A 175 -32.98 -15.24 -6.62
C THR A 175 -34.24 -14.55 -7.14
N PRO A 176 -35.04 -15.19 -8.02
CA PRO A 176 -36.26 -14.60 -8.57
C PRO A 176 -37.33 -14.47 -7.49
N ALA A 177 -38.37 -13.67 -7.77
CA ALA A 177 -39.57 -13.65 -6.95
C ALA A 177 -40.26 -15.03 -6.91
N HIS A 178 -40.76 -15.43 -5.75
CA HIS A 178 -41.48 -16.68 -5.52
C HIS A 178 -42.51 -16.52 -4.37
N LEU A 179 -43.28 -17.57 -4.05
CA LEU A 179 -44.38 -17.49 -3.07
C LEU A 179 -43.95 -17.06 -1.66
N GLY A 180 -42.67 -17.26 -1.29
CA GLY A 180 -42.12 -16.83 -0.01
C GLY A 180 -41.41 -15.48 -0.05
N GLN A 181 -41.33 -14.84 -1.22
CA GLN A 181 -40.68 -13.55 -1.42
C GLN A 181 -41.09 -12.96 -2.76
N GLU A 182 -42.00 -11.98 -2.74
CA GLU A 182 -42.57 -11.40 -3.98
C GLU A 182 -41.59 -10.49 -4.74
N ASN A 183 -40.42 -10.21 -4.17
CA ASN A 183 -39.40 -9.38 -4.80
C ASN A 183 -38.25 -10.22 -5.37
N GLU A 184 -37.74 -9.79 -6.53
CA GLU A 184 -36.44 -10.25 -7.02
C GLU A 184 -35.32 -9.79 -6.09
N GLN A 185 -34.37 -10.68 -5.79
CA GLN A 185 -33.28 -10.42 -4.86
C GLN A 185 -31.94 -10.54 -5.58
N PHE A 186 -31.13 -9.50 -5.47
CA PHE A 186 -29.72 -9.52 -5.89
C PHE A 186 -28.85 -9.34 -4.66
N SER A 187 -27.94 -10.27 -4.43
CA SER A 187 -26.97 -10.10 -3.36
C SER A 187 -26.04 -8.91 -3.65
N PRO A 188 -25.35 -8.40 -2.62
CA PRO A 188 -24.10 -7.67 -2.83
C PRO A 188 -23.11 -8.46 -3.69
N TYR A 189 -22.13 -7.77 -4.27
CA TYR A 189 -21.08 -8.42 -5.05
C TYR A 189 -19.97 -8.98 -4.15
N ALA A 190 -19.47 -10.16 -4.49
CA ALA A 190 -18.15 -10.65 -4.11
C ALA A 190 -17.16 -10.38 -5.24
N PHE A 191 -15.90 -10.13 -4.91
CA PHE A 191 -14.87 -9.67 -5.85
C PHE A 191 -13.69 -10.63 -5.89
N MET A 192 -13.07 -10.76 -7.08
CA MET A 192 -11.77 -11.37 -7.27
C MET A 192 -11.02 -10.66 -8.40
N ALA A 193 -9.77 -11.03 -8.63
CA ALA A 193 -8.97 -10.51 -9.72
C ALA A 193 -8.09 -11.61 -10.31
N GLY A 194 -7.71 -11.43 -11.57
CA GLY A 194 -6.80 -12.32 -12.26
C GLY A 194 -6.28 -11.71 -13.55
N THR A 195 -5.15 -12.21 -14.02
CA THR A 195 -4.45 -11.73 -15.22
C THR A 195 -4.28 -12.89 -16.18
N THR A 196 -4.72 -12.72 -17.43
CA THR A 196 -4.51 -13.73 -18.47
C THR A 196 -3.03 -13.89 -18.77
N ARG A 197 -2.62 -15.09 -19.17
CA ARG A 197 -1.24 -15.38 -19.55
C ARG A 197 -0.83 -14.62 -20.81
N THR A 198 0.45 -14.29 -20.94
CA THR A 198 1.08 -13.91 -22.21
C THR A 198 2.23 -14.87 -22.53
N ASP A 199 2.59 -14.98 -23.82
CA ASP A 199 3.70 -15.81 -24.29
C ASP A 199 5.06 -15.09 -24.20
N GLY A 200 5.06 -13.79 -23.89
CA GLY A 200 6.28 -13.01 -23.69
C GLY A 200 6.90 -13.17 -22.30
N ASP A 201 8.08 -12.57 -22.12
CA ASP A 201 8.77 -12.58 -20.84
C ASP A 201 7.94 -11.87 -19.74
N PRO A 202 8.02 -12.34 -18.48
CA PRO A 202 7.27 -11.77 -17.38
C PRO A 202 7.84 -10.42 -16.92
N VAL A 203 7.12 -9.77 -16.01
CA VAL A 203 7.69 -8.74 -15.13
C VAL A 203 8.50 -9.43 -14.04
N LEU A 204 9.78 -9.07 -13.92
CA LEU A 204 10.66 -9.53 -12.85
C LEU A 204 10.69 -8.49 -11.74
N VAL A 205 10.29 -8.89 -10.54
CA VAL A 205 10.42 -8.09 -9.32
C VAL A 205 11.58 -8.61 -8.49
N LEU A 206 12.58 -7.76 -8.27
CA LEU A 206 13.75 -8.03 -7.45
C LEU A 206 13.52 -7.36 -6.10
N ILE A 207 13.48 -8.12 -5.02
CA ILE A 207 13.34 -7.58 -3.67
C ILE A 207 14.64 -7.82 -2.93
N TYR A 208 15.23 -6.75 -2.40
CA TYR A 208 16.40 -6.83 -1.53
C TYR A 208 15.99 -6.42 -0.12
N PHE A 209 16.09 -7.34 0.84
CA PHE A 209 15.63 -7.12 2.21
C PHE A 209 16.67 -7.55 3.25
N PRO A 210 17.57 -6.65 3.68
CA PRO A 210 18.40 -6.85 4.87
C PRO A 210 17.49 -6.74 6.10
N ALA A 211 16.90 -7.87 6.49
CA ALA A 211 15.90 -7.97 7.53
C ALA A 211 16.48 -8.45 8.86
N ASP A 212 17.80 -8.59 9.00
CA ASP A 212 18.46 -8.91 10.27
C ASP A 212 18.38 -7.71 11.24
N ASN A 213 17.16 -7.42 11.66
CA ASN A 213 16.77 -6.34 12.53
C ASN A 213 15.33 -6.60 13.04
N ASP A 214 14.67 -5.57 13.57
CA ASP A 214 13.28 -5.62 14.05
C ASP A 214 12.24 -5.84 12.95
N LEU A 215 12.62 -5.83 11.67
CA LEU A 215 11.74 -6.13 10.55
C LEU A 215 11.71 -7.63 10.16
N SER A 216 12.65 -8.46 10.66
CA SER A 216 12.69 -9.92 10.45
C SER A 216 11.32 -10.63 10.65
N PRO A 217 10.53 -10.32 11.70
CA PRO A 217 9.23 -10.98 11.92
C PRO A 217 8.20 -10.78 10.80
N TYR A 218 8.39 -9.80 9.92
CA TYR A 218 7.47 -9.53 8.81
C TYR A 218 7.70 -10.41 7.58
N VAL A 219 8.87 -11.07 7.46
CA VAL A 219 9.26 -11.89 6.31
C VAL A 219 8.19 -12.93 5.92
N PRO A 220 7.64 -13.74 6.84
CA PRO A 220 6.61 -14.73 6.48
C PRO A 220 5.34 -14.08 5.89
N SER A 221 4.96 -12.91 6.40
CA SER A 221 3.78 -12.19 5.93
C SER A 221 4.00 -11.61 4.52
N ILE A 222 5.21 -11.10 4.23
CA ILE A 222 5.61 -10.59 2.92
C ILE A 222 5.61 -11.73 1.90
N ILE A 223 6.28 -12.84 2.22
CA ILE A 223 6.29 -14.05 1.37
C ILE A 223 4.86 -14.49 1.03
N ARG A 224 3.96 -14.54 2.04
CA ARG A 224 2.56 -14.89 1.80
C ARG A 224 1.87 -13.94 0.83
N ARG A 225 2.17 -12.63 0.90
CA ARG A 225 1.61 -11.63 -0.02
C ARG A 225 2.17 -11.79 -1.44
N LEU A 226 3.45 -12.11 -1.61
CA LEU A 226 4.07 -12.42 -2.90
C LEU A 226 3.42 -13.66 -3.53
N GLN A 227 3.18 -14.71 -2.73
CA GLN A 227 2.48 -15.91 -3.19
C GLN A 227 1.04 -15.59 -3.62
N LEU A 228 0.32 -14.77 -2.88
CA LEU A 228 -1.06 -14.38 -3.23
C LEU A 228 -1.12 -13.57 -4.53
N GLY A 229 -0.21 -12.61 -4.71
CA GLY A 229 -0.17 -11.78 -5.92
C GLY A 229 0.20 -12.60 -7.17
N THR A 230 1.28 -13.39 -7.09
CA THR A 230 1.74 -14.20 -8.24
C THR A 230 0.82 -15.37 -8.57
N ARG A 231 -0.02 -15.83 -7.62
CA ARG A 231 -1.01 -16.91 -7.89
C ARG A 231 -2.03 -16.51 -8.95
N VAL A 232 -2.44 -15.25 -8.96
CA VAL A 232 -3.48 -14.75 -9.86
C VAL A 232 -2.90 -13.96 -11.03
N ASN A 233 -1.58 -13.84 -11.12
CA ASN A 233 -0.88 -13.23 -12.24
C ASN A 233 0.32 -14.08 -12.66
N PRO A 234 0.19 -14.92 -13.71
CA PRO A 234 1.26 -15.79 -14.17
C PRO A 234 2.37 -15.04 -14.90
N ASN A 235 2.19 -13.74 -15.19
CA ASN A 235 3.17 -12.92 -15.92
C ASN A 235 4.08 -12.13 -14.98
N VAL A 236 4.11 -12.49 -13.70
CA VAL A 236 4.99 -11.90 -12.68
C VAL A 236 5.79 -13.01 -12.03
N GLN A 237 7.09 -12.77 -11.90
CA GLN A 237 8.00 -13.58 -11.11
C GLN A 237 8.77 -12.68 -10.16
N VAL A 238 9.12 -13.21 -9.00
CA VAL A 238 9.83 -12.49 -7.96
C VAL A 238 11.10 -13.24 -7.60
N ALA A 239 12.21 -12.53 -7.49
CA ALA A 239 13.41 -13.00 -6.79
C ALA A 239 13.58 -12.11 -5.55
N MET A 240 13.51 -12.70 -4.36
CA MET A 240 13.63 -11.99 -3.09
C MET A 240 14.89 -12.47 -2.37
N PHE A 241 15.88 -11.61 -2.27
CA PHE A 241 16.96 -11.74 -1.31
C PHE A 241 16.44 -11.29 0.05
N VAL A 242 16.67 -12.12 1.07
CA VAL A 242 16.41 -11.75 2.45
C VAL A 242 17.48 -12.29 3.35
N ASP A 243 17.90 -11.46 4.28
CA ASP A 243 18.80 -11.79 5.37
C ASP A 243 17.99 -11.61 6.65
N MET A 244 17.76 -12.68 7.40
CA MET A 244 16.83 -12.67 8.55
C MET A 244 17.62 -12.49 9.85
N ARG A 245 16.92 -12.53 10.99
CA ARG A 245 17.57 -12.35 12.28
C ARG A 245 18.36 -13.57 12.76
N GLY A 246 19.65 -13.39 13.08
CA GLY A 246 20.57 -14.40 13.62
C GLY A 246 21.47 -15.04 12.55
N ASP A 247 22.19 -16.12 12.86
CA ASP A 247 23.13 -16.72 11.91
C ASP A 247 22.48 -17.74 10.94
N HIS A 248 23.10 -17.91 9.76
CA HIS A 248 22.81 -18.89 8.70
C HIS A 248 21.43 -18.76 8.08
N ASN A 249 21.03 -17.54 7.73
CA ASN A 249 19.66 -17.28 7.30
C ASN A 249 19.52 -16.37 6.07
N THR A 250 20.62 -16.05 5.39
CA THR A 250 20.60 -15.38 4.10
C THR A 250 20.06 -16.30 3.02
N GLU A 251 18.86 -16.00 2.53
CA GLU A 251 18.14 -16.81 1.54
C GLU A 251 17.75 -15.98 0.31
N ILE A 252 17.75 -16.64 -0.86
CA ILE A 252 17.05 -16.12 -2.05
C ILE A 252 15.85 -17.00 -2.35
N PHE A 253 14.66 -16.39 -2.34
CA PHE A 253 13.40 -17.01 -2.72
C PHE A 253 12.99 -16.61 -4.13
N ALA A 254 12.72 -17.61 -4.97
CA ALA A 254 12.00 -17.41 -6.22
C ALA A 254 10.49 -17.64 -6.00
N VAL A 255 9.64 -16.68 -6.36
CA VAL A 255 8.18 -16.79 -6.20
C VAL A 255 7.50 -16.56 -7.54
N ALA A 256 6.74 -17.55 -8.00
CA ALA A 256 5.98 -17.49 -9.25
C ALA A 256 4.77 -18.42 -9.20
N ASN A 257 3.65 -18.02 -9.82
CA ASN A 257 2.40 -18.79 -9.83
C ASN A 257 1.92 -19.19 -8.42
N GLY A 258 2.23 -18.38 -7.40
CA GLY A 258 1.91 -18.65 -6.00
C GLY A 258 2.73 -19.75 -5.33
N ALA A 259 3.72 -20.32 -6.02
CA ALA A 259 4.70 -21.23 -5.45
C ALA A 259 5.94 -20.45 -4.98
N ILE A 260 6.55 -20.92 -3.90
CA ILE A 260 7.82 -20.42 -3.39
C ILE A 260 8.88 -21.51 -3.56
N GLN A 261 10.04 -21.11 -4.06
CA GLN A 261 11.20 -21.96 -4.18
C GLN A 261 12.39 -21.29 -3.49
N ARG A 262 12.93 -21.96 -2.46
CA ARG A 262 14.23 -21.62 -1.89
C ARG A 262 15.31 -21.98 -2.91
N THR A 263 16.21 -21.06 -3.20
CA THR A 263 17.32 -21.27 -4.11
C THR A 263 18.60 -21.61 -3.35
N THR A 264 19.56 -22.21 -4.04
CA THR A 264 20.90 -22.52 -3.53
C THR A 264 21.94 -21.47 -3.92
N LEU A 265 21.51 -20.35 -4.53
CA LEU A 265 22.40 -19.37 -5.19
C LEU A 265 23.41 -18.74 -4.22
N VAL A 266 22.99 -18.41 -3.00
CA VAL A 266 23.84 -17.83 -1.96
C VAL A 266 24.98 -18.78 -1.63
N GLN A 267 24.63 -20.01 -1.23
CA GLN A 267 25.60 -21.07 -0.92
C GLN A 267 26.51 -21.42 -2.11
N GLU A 268 25.97 -21.47 -3.33
CA GLU A 268 26.73 -21.79 -4.56
C GLU A 268 27.78 -20.74 -4.90
N HIS A 269 27.49 -19.46 -4.63
CA HIS A 269 28.41 -18.36 -4.94
C HIS A 269 29.39 -18.08 -3.80
N TRP A 270 28.89 -17.98 -2.57
CA TRP A 270 29.65 -17.49 -1.42
C TRP A 270 30.22 -18.62 -0.55
N GLY A 271 29.72 -19.85 -0.70
CA GLY A 271 30.13 -20.99 0.15
C GLY A 271 29.62 -20.90 1.60
N THR A 272 28.80 -19.89 1.90
CA THR A 272 28.13 -19.63 3.17
C THR A 272 26.69 -19.21 2.87
N ASP A 273 25.82 -19.30 3.87
CA ASP A 273 24.42 -18.86 3.91
C ASP A 273 24.22 -17.71 4.92
N GLU A 274 25.31 -17.09 5.35
CA GLU A 274 25.35 -15.89 6.19
C GLU A 274 26.21 -14.84 5.49
N LEU A 275 25.57 -13.77 5.00
CA LEU A 275 26.22 -12.67 4.30
C LEU A 275 25.98 -11.36 5.05
N ASP A 276 26.98 -10.48 5.02
CA ASP A 276 26.76 -9.08 5.37
C ASP A 276 25.87 -8.44 4.30
N SER A 277 24.57 -8.31 4.59
CA SER A 277 23.61 -7.71 3.67
C SER A 277 23.73 -6.18 3.56
N THR A 278 24.76 -5.61 4.18
CA THR A 278 25.18 -4.22 3.99
C THR A 278 26.43 -4.06 3.13
N ASP A 279 27.03 -5.16 2.66
CA ASP A 279 28.12 -5.11 1.69
C ASP A 279 27.56 -4.80 0.27
N PRO A 280 27.98 -3.69 -0.38
CA PRO A 280 27.55 -3.37 -1.75
C PRO A 280 27.86 -4.47 -2.77
N ALA A 281 28.86 -5.30 -2.52
CA ALA A 281 29.18 -6.45 -3.38
C ALA A 281 28.05 -7.50 -3.36
N VAL A 282 27.40 -7.71 -2.21
CA VAL A 282 26.27 -8.64 -2.07
C VAL A 282 25.06 -8.14 -2.86
N LEU A 283 24.71 -6.87 -2.72
CA LEU A 283 23.63 -6.26 -3.50
C LEU A 283 23.93 -6.32 -5.00
N THR A 284 25.14 -5.93 -5.41
CA THR A 284 25.59 -5.97 -6.81
C THR A 284 25.43 -7.37 -7.39
N TRP A 285 25.96 -8.36 -6.67
CA TRP A 285 25.90 -9.77 -7.04
C TRP A 285 24.45 -10.25 -7.20
N PHE A 286 23.59 -9.93 -6.23
CA PHE A 286 22.18 -10.34 -6.27
C PHE A 286 21.48 -9.77 -7.50
N LEU A 287 21.60 -8.45 -7.75
CA LEU A 287 20.93 -7.80 -8.87
C LEU A 287 21.40 -8.36 -10.22
N GLN A 288 22.71 -8.51 -10.42
CA GLN A 288 23.27 -9.07 -11.66
C GLN A 288 22.88 -10.54 -11.84
N THR A 289 22.98 -11.35 -10.79
CA THR A 289 22.64 -12.77 -10.81
C THR A 289 21.15 -12.96 -11.12
N ALA A 290 20.28 -12.17 -10.49
CA ALA A 290 18.86 -12.27 -10.74
C ALA A 290 18.49 -11.85 -12.17
N ARG A 291 19.05 -10.76 -12.70
CA ARG A 291 18.85 -10.36 -14.11
C ARG A 291 19.36 -11.41 -15.10
N ALA A 292 20.49 -12.06 -14.80
CA ALA A 292 21.05 -13.10 -15.67
C ALA A 292 20.23 -14.40 -15.62
N ARG A 293 19.64 -14.72 -14.46
CA ARG A 293 18.93 -15.99 -14.23
C ARG A 293 17.47 -15.95 -14.65
N PHE A 294 16.82 -14.80 -14.52
CA PHE A 294 15.37 -14.66 -14.68
C PHE A 294 15.08 -13.74 -15.88
N PRO A 295 14.62 -14.30 -17.03
CA PRO A 295 14.23 -13.51 -18.20
C PRO A 295 13.09 -12.56 -17.87
N ALA A 296 13.12 -11.33 -18.40
CA ALA A 296 12.16 -10.30 -18.04
C ALA A 296 11.90 -9.32 -19.18
N ALA A 297 10.63 -9.00 -19.42
CA ALA A 297 10.24 -7.88 -20.29
C ALA A 297 10.33 -6.53 -19.56
N ARG A 298 10.18 -6.57 -18.22
CA ARG A 298 10.28 -5.44 -17.31
C ARG A 298 11.01 -5.82 -16.04
N THR A 299 11.82 -4.93 -15.49
CA THR A 299 12.53 -5.15 -14.22
C THR A 299 12.14 -4.08 -13.19
N VAL A 300 11.61 -4.54 -12.06
CA VAL A 300 11.29 -3.72 -10.90
C VAL A 300 12.22 -4.12 -9.77
N VAL A 301 12.91 -3.17 -9.15
CA VAL A 301 13.70 -3.40 -7.93
C VAL A 301 12.97 -2.77 -6.76
N SER A 302 12.76 -3.52 -5.69
CA SER A 302 12.24 -3.03 -4.42
C SER A 302 13.35 -3.14 -3.37
N LEU A 303 13.86 -2.00 -2.94
CA LEU A 303 14.79 -1.90 -1.83
C LEU A 303 13.95 -1.73 -0.57
N MET A 304 14.02 -2.70 0.34
CA MET A 304 13.10 -2.81 1.47
C MET A 304 13.85 -2.80 2.78
N GLY A 305 13.31 -2.14 3.80
CA GLY A 305 13.91 -2.06 5.13
C GLY A 305 13.74 -0.68 5.75
N HIS A 306 14.59 -0.37 6.72
CA HIS A 306 14.68 0.99 7.27
C HIS A 306 15.25 1.98 6.25
N GLY A 307 15.00 3.27 6.48
CA GLY A 307 15.51 4.35 5.65
C GLY A 307 15.63 5.65 6.45
N SER A 308 16.68 6.43 6.20
CA SER A 308 16.97 7.71 6.86
C SER A 308 17.15 8.87 5.87
N GLY A 309 17.03 8.62 4.57
CA GLY A 309 17.34 9.60 3.52
C GLY A 309 18.84 9.79 3.33
N MET A 310 19.26 11.00 2.95
CA MET A 310 20.67 11.37 2.84
C MET A 310 21.19 11.82 4.21
N THR A 311 21.90 10.94 4.91
CA THR A 311 22.63 11.28 6.14
C THR A 311 24.11 11.48 5.80
N PRO A 312 24.80 12.51 6.35
CA PRO A 312 26.25 12.58 6.24
C PRO A 312 26.86 11.27 6.76
N GLU A 313 27.81 10.70 6.02
CA GLU A 313 28.63 9.59 6.48
C GLU A 313 29.36 10.02 7.75
N VAL A 314 28.82 9.70 8.92
CA VAL A 314 29.54 9.86 10.18
C VAL A 314 30.39 8.60 10.35
N GLU A 315 31.59 8.62 9.77
CA GLU A 315 32.67 7.73 10.21
C GLU A 315 33.03 8.10 11.66
N GLY A 316 32.72 7.22 12.60
CA GLY A 316 33.08 7.44 14.01
C GLY A 316 32.82 6.23 14.89
N GLU A 317 33.88 5.46 15.16
CA GLU A 317 33.90 4.47 16.24
C GLU A 317 33.59 5.15 17.60
N SER A 318 32.92 4.39 18.49
CA SER A 318 32.79 4.61 19.94
C SER A 318 31.69 5.53 20.50
N PHE A 319 30.41 5.29 20.15
CA PHE A 319 29.27 5.83 20.91
C PHE A 319 28.16 4.80 21.23
N PHE A 320 28.48 3.49 21.21
CA PHE A 320 27.49 2.41 21.05
C PHE A 320 27.15 1.55 22.29
N ASP A 321 27.62 1.90 23.48
CA ASP A 321 27.24 1.18 24.70
C ASP A 321 26.22 2.00 25.52
N GLU A 322 24.92 1.89 25.22
CA GLU A 322 23.86 1.90 26.26
C GLU A 322 22.42 1.74 25.71
N ILE A 323 21.77 0.67 26.21
CA ILE A 323 20.34 0.52 26.53
C ILE A 323 19.44 -0.22 25.50
N SER A 324 19.19 -1.49 25.87
CA SER A 324 18.10 -2.36 25.41
C SER A 324 16.77 -2.04 26.12
N ASP A 325 15.70 -2.59 25.52
CA ASP A 325 14.41 -2.92 26.14
C ASP A 325 13.49 -1.75 26.55
N GLN A 326 12.58 -1.30 25.66
CA GLN A 326 11.17 -0.96 26.03
C GLN A 326 10.17 -0.96 24.85
N GLU A 327 9.22 -1.90 24.96
CA GLU A 327 7.80 -1.96 24.54
C GLU A 327 7.27 -1.18 23.31
N SER A 328 6.86 -1.96 22.31
CA SER A 328 5.97 -1.63 21.20
C SER A 328 4.59 -1.15 21.65
N ILE A 329 4.03 -0.17 20.94
CA ILE A 329 2.59 0.14 20.98
C ILE A 329 1.97 -0.42 19.70
N ASP A 330 0.88 -1.17 19.84
CA ASP A 330 0.01 -1.63 18.73
C ASP A 330 0.70 -2.41 17.59
N GLY A 331 1.70 -3.23 17.92
CA GLY A 331 2.32 -4.15 16.96
C GLY A 331 3.25 -3.49 15.94
N ILE A 332 3.61 -2.21 16.14
CA ILE A 332 4.64 -1.50 15.37
C ILE A 332 5.88 -1.37 16.27
N PRO A 333 7.07 -1.81 15.83
CA PRO A 333 8.29 -1.59 16.59
C PRO A 333 8.70 -0.12 16.53
N ALA A 334 9.20 0.41 17.65
CA ALA A 334 9.87 1.70 17.65
C ALA A 334 11.25 1.54 17.01
N LEU A 335 11.65 2.47 16.14
CA LEU A 335 13.01 2.51 15.60
C LEU A 335 14.04 2.52 16.76
N PRO A 336 15.15 1.76 16.66
CA PRO A 336 16.24 1.80 17.64
C PRO A 336 16.73 3.23 17.84
N LYS A 337 16.97 3.61 19.10
CA LYS A 337 17.08 5.02 19.47
C LYS A 337 18.39 5.73 19.10
N THR A 338 19.32 5.08 18.40
CA THR A 338 20.73 5.53 18.41
C THR A 338 21.56 5.36 17.13
N ILE A 339 21.05 5.05 15.93
CA ILE A 339 21.87 5.05 14.70
C ILE A 339 21.10 5.59 13.47
N PRO A 340 21.69 6.46 12.63
CA PRO A 340 21.11 6.87 11.34
C PRO A 340 21.15 5.71 10.34
N ALA A 341 19.99 5.26 9.84
CA ALA A 341 19.87 4.00 9.09
C ALA A 341 19.15 4.12 7.73
N THR A 342 19.89 3.97 6.63
CA THR A 342 19.48 3.25 5.41
C THR A 342 19.47 1.73 5.71
N PRO A 343 18.98 0.83 4.84
CA PRO A 343 18.62 -0.52 5.28
C PRO A 343 19.88 -1.23 5.78
N GLY A 344 19.86 -1.51 7.08
CA GLY A 344 21.03 -1.95 7.84
C GLY A 344 20.79 -3.32 8.44
N ASP A 345 21.81 -4.15 8.32
CA ASP A 345 22.00 -5.39 9.07
C ASP A 345 22.43 -5.00 10.50
N TYR A 346 21.65 -5.46 11.47
CA TYR A 346 21.73 -5.04 12.84
C TYR A 346 21.93 -6.20 13.82
N GLU A 347 22.69 -7.22 13.42
CA GLU A 347 23.39 -8.04 14.40
C GLU A 347 24.93 -7.97 14.27
N ASN A 348 25.56 -7.75 15.43
CA ASN A 348 27.02 -7.78 15.72
C ASN A 348 27.97 -6.77 15.04
N ARG A 349 27.59 -6.04 13.97
CA ARG A 349 28.52 -5.09 13.32
C ARG A 349 27.99 -3.66 13.05
N GLY A 350 26.67 -3.43 13.09
CA GLY A 350 26.08 -2.09 12.90
C GLY A 350 26.30 -1.51 11.50
N GLY A 351 26.28 -2.38 10.48
CA GLY A 351 26.50 -1.99 9.08
C GLY A 351 25.29 -1.27 8.47
N TYR A 352 25.53 -0.47 7.43
CA TYR A 352 24.49 0.16 6.62
C TYR A 352 25.00 0.35 5.19
N LEU A 353 24.09 0.29 4.21
CA LEU A 353 24.40 0.67 2.82
C LEU A 353 24.21 2.18 2.65
N SER A 354 25.27 2.92 2.39
CA SER A 354 25.18 4.35 2.08
C SER A 354 24.47 4.57 0.72
N THR A 355 24.02 5.81 0.46
CA THR A 355 23.51 6.20 -0.86
C THR A 355 24.54 5.91 -1.97
N ALA A 356 25.83 6.13 -1.69
CA ALA A 356 26.92 5.86 -2.62
C ALA A 356 27.09 4.35 -2.90
N ASP A 357 26.99 3.51 -1.87
CA ASP A 357 27.06 2.05 -2.00
C ASP A 357 25.91 1.50 -2.86
N PHE A 358 24.69 1.99 -2.63
CA PHE A 358 23.56 1.69 -3.52
C PHE A 358 23.83 2.13 -4.95
N ALA A 359 24.44 3.31 -5.14
CA ALA A 359 24.63 3.88 -6.47
C ALA A 359 25.66 3.06 -7.23
N GLN A 360 26.72 2.62 -6.56
CA GLN A 360 27.70 1.71 -7.10
C GLN A 360 27.08 0.37 -7.50
N ALA A 361 26.24 -0.22 -6.64
CA ALA A 361 25.59 -1.48 -6.94
C ALA A 361 24.61 -1.39 -8.11
N LEU A 362 23.80 -0.33 -8.16
CA LEU A 362 22.88 -0.06 -9.26
C LEU A 362 23.62 0.26 -10.57
N ALA A 363 24.72 1.02 -10.51
CA ALA A 363 25.57 1.27 -11.68
C ALA A 363 26.10 -0.03 -12.27
N ALA A 364 26.66 -0.91 -11.43
CA ALA A 364 27.17 -2.21 -11.86
C ALA A 364 26.06 -3.11 -12.42
N ALA A 365 24.87 -3.09 -11.83
CA ALA A 365 23.74 -3.90 -12.28
C ALA A 365 23.05 -3.38 -13.55
N THR A 366 23.36 -2.16 -14.00
CA THR A 366 22.71 -1.49 -15.14
C THR A 366 23.67 -1.13 -16.26
N ASP A 367 24.88 -1.69 -16.26
CA ASP A 367 25.93 -1.33 -17.21
C ASP A 367 26.19 0.18 -17.24
N ASN A 368 26.30 0.77 -16.05
CA ASN A 368 26.46 2.20 -15.81
C ASN A 368 25.33 3.04 -16.44
N GLY A 369 24.09 2.58 -16.30
CA GLY A 369 22.89 3.24 -16.84
C GLY A 369 22.58 2.94 -18.31
N ALA A 370 23.38 2.13 -19.01
CA ALA A 370 23.05 1.71 -20.38
C ALA A 370 21.82 0.78 -20.43
N ASN A 371 21.54 0.09 -19.33
CA ASN A 371 20.43 -0.84 -19.19
C ASN A 371 19.70 -0.63 -17.85
N PRO A 372 19.04 0.54 -17.67
CA PRO A 372 18.41 0.90 -16.40
C PRO A 372 17.25 -0.03 -16.06
N PHE A 373 16.95 -0.14 -14.77
CA PHE A 373 15.72 -0.78 -14.32
C PHE A 373 14.50 0.02 -14.80
N ASP A 374 13.37 -0.65 -15.01
CA ASP A 374 12.13 0.05 -15.33
C ASP A 374 11.65 0.84 -14.12
N VAL A 375 11.64 0.21 -12.93
CA VAL A 375 11.25 0.87 -11.69
C VAL A 375 12.23 0.51 -10.58
N VAL A 376 12.67 1.50 -9.81
CA VAL A 376 13.31 1.32 -8.51
C VAL A 376 12.36 1.88 -7.46
N PHE A 377 11.85 1.01 -6.60
CA PHE A 377 10.97 1.32 -5.49
C PHE A 377 11.76 1.28 -4.19
N PHE A 378 11.88 2.44 -3.54
CA PHE A 378 12.36 2.54 -2.18
C PHE A 378 11.18 2.31 -1.22
N ASP A 379 10.98 1.05 -0.79
CA ASP A 379 10.00 0.67 0.24
C ASP A 379 10.60 0.92 1.64
N GLN A 380 11.01 2.18 1.84
CA GLN A 380 11.82 2.66 2.95
C GLN A 380 11.42 4.09 3.31
N CYS A 381 11.68 4.48 4.55
CA CYS A 381 11.39 5.84 5.01
C CYS A 381 12.36 6.86 4.39
N PHE A 382 11.86 8.08 4.14
CA PHE A 382 12.65 9.27 3.80
C PHE A 382 13.50 9.20 2.51
N GLN A 383 13.32 8.18 1.66
CA GLN A 383 14.07 8.05 0.38
C GLN A 383 13.52 8.95 -0.73
N GLY A 384 12.40 9.63 -0.51
CA GLY A 384 11.79 10.63 -1.41
C GLY A 384 12.52 11.97 -1.47
N SER A 385 13.84 11.99 -1.29
CA SER A 385 14.69 13.18 -1.34
C SER A 385 15.29 13.35 -2.74
N LEU A 386 15.39 14.60 -3.22
CA LEU A 386 16.08 14.91 -4.47
C LEU A 386 17.53 14.48 -4.41
N ASP A 387 18.22 14.72 -3.29
CA ASP A 387 19.63 14.38 -3.14
C ASP A 387 19.86 12.87 -3.28
N VAL A 388 19.00 12.07 -2.65
CA VAL A 388 18.99 10.61 -2.78
C VAL A 388 18.71 10.20 -4.23
N LEU A 389 17.58 10.63 -4.78
CA LEU A 389 17.13 10.17 -6.10
C LEU A 389 18.07 10.63 -7.23
N TYR A 390 18.71 11.80 -7.07
CA TYR A 390 19.67 12.32 -8.02
C TYR A 390 20.91 11.43 -8.11
N GLU A 391 21.39 10.80 -7.03
CA GLU A 391 22.52 9.86 -7.13
C GLU A 391 22.18 8.63 -8.00
N PHE A 392 20.89 8.26 -8.08
CA PHE A 392 20.45 7.07 -8.79
C PHE A 392 19.91 7.34 -10.20
N HIS A 393 19.73 8.59 -10.61
CA HIS A 393 18.86 8.98 -11.73
C HIS A 393 19.13 8.27 -13.07
N ASN A 394 20.37 7.80 -13.29
CA ASN A 394 20.76 7.07 -14.50
C ASN A 394 20.43 5.57 -14.49
N TYR A 395 20.12 5.00 -13.32
CA TYR A 395 19.98 3.55 -13.14
C TYR A 395 18.52 3.07 -13.09
N SER A 396 17.57 4.01 -13.07
CA SER A 396 16.14 3.70 -13.17
C SER A 396 15.42 4.64 -14.11
N ARG A 397 14.44 4.11 -14.86
CA ARG A 397 13.51 4.94 -15.65
C ARG A 397 12.54 5.69 -14.74
N VAL A 398 11.99 5.00 -13.74
CA VAL A 398 11.05 5.55 -12.76
C VAL A 398 11.49 5.18 -11.34
N PHE A 399 11.42 6.14 -10.44
CA PHE A 399 11.55 5.90 -9.01
C PHE A 399 10.19 5.93 -8.35
N VAL A 400 9.96 5.06 -7.37
CA VAL A 400 8.85 5.18 -6.41
C VAL A 400 9.48 5.36 -5.04
N ALA A 401 9.05 6.36 -4.28
CA ALA A 401 9.64 6.66 -2.97
C ALA A 401 8.66 7.41 -2.07
N SER A 402 8.97 7.45 -0.78
CA SER A 402 8.28 8.26 0.22
C SER A 402 9.25 9.27 0.84
N PRO A 403 8.87 10.57 0.94
CA PRO A 403 9.63 11.53 1.74
C PRO A 403 9.36 11.36 3.25
N ASN A 404 8.51 10.42 3.67
CA ASN A 404 8.03 10.25 5.03
C ASN A 404 8.19 8.79 5.51
N TYR A 405 7.52 8.42 6.61
CA TYR A 405 7.41 7.04 7.08
C TYR A 405 6.67 6.16 6.07
N ALA A 406 7.32 5.08 5.64
CA ALA A 406 6.74 4.11 4.70
C ALA A 406 5.89 3.00 5.37
N TRP A 407 6.03 2.79 6.68
CA TRP A 407 5.28 1.80 7.50
C TRP A 407 5.41 0.33 7.09
N LEU A 408 6.31 -0.02 6.16
CA LEU A 408 6.48 -1.36 5.60
C LEU A 408 5.13 -2.02 5.23
N ALA A 409 4.24 -1.23 4.63
CA ALA A 409 2.89 -1.71 4.34
C ALA A 409 2.92 -2.88 3.34
N ALA A 410 3.93 -2.93 2.46
CA ALA A 410 4.29 -4.03 1.56
C ALA A 410 3.08 -4.78 0.95
N PRO A 411 2.10 -4.11 0.31
CA PRO A 411 0.88 -4.76 -0.16
C PRO A 411 1.06 -5.44 -1.53
N TYR A 412 2.14 -6.21 -1.71
CA TYR A 412 2.49 -6.89 -2.96
C TYR A 412 1.31 -7.66 -3.59
N HIS A 413 0.53 -8.38 -2.78
CA HIS A 413 -0.67 -9.09 -3.23
C HIS A 413 -1.75 -8.23 -3.91
N ARG A 414 -1.71 -6.91 -3.76
CA ARG A 414 -2.68 -5.98 -4.38
C ARG A 414 -2.20 -5.46 -5.74
N TYR A 415 -0.95 -5.02 -5.83
CA TYR A 415 -0.42 -4.41 -7.06
C TYR A 415 0.25 -5.41 -8.01
N LEU A 416 0.82 -6.52 -7.54
CA LEU A 416 1.40 -7.52 -8.45
C LEU A 416 0.35 -8.11 -9.40
N VAL A 417 -0.93 -8.09 -9.01
CA VAL A 417 -2.04 -8.52 -9.88
C VAL A 417 -2.20 -7.61 -11.10
N ASP A 418 -1.81 -6.36 -11.01
CA ASP A 418 -1.96 -5.36 -12.07
C ASP A 418 -0.68 -5.16 -12.90
N PHE A 419 0.41 -5.84 -12.54
CA PHE A 419 1.66 -5.80 -13.32
C PHE A 419 1.52 -6.62 -14.60
N VAL A 420 1.67 -5.96 -15.74
CA VAL A 420 1.61 -6.60 -17.05
C VAL A 420 2.88 -6.28 -17.85
N PRO A 421 3.46 -7.23 -18.61
CA PRO A 421 4.70 -7.00 -19.36
C PRO A 421 4.68 -5.82 -20.34
N THR A 422 3.49 -5.47 -20.84
CA THR A 422 3.29 -4.37 -21.78
C THR A 422 3.14 -3.00 -21.12
N ALA A 423 3.08 -2.93 -19.79
CA ALA A 423 2.96 -1.67 -19.07
C ALA A 423 4.21 -0.79 -19.29
N THR A 424 4.02 0.52 -19.28
CA THR A 424 5.13 1.46 -19.20
C THR A 424 5.66 1.50 -17.76
N PRO A 425 6.94 1.87 -17.55
CA PRO A 425 7.50 2.10 -16.22
C PRO A 425 6.62 3.00 -15.34
N GLU A 426 6.07 4.07 -15.92
CA GLU A 426 5.19 5.02 -15.23
C GLU A 426 3.89 4.37 -14.78
N ALA A 427 3.29 3.51 -15.61
CA ALA A 427 2.09 2.77 -15.25
C ALA A 427 2.34 1.76 -14.11
N ILE A 428 3.53 1.15 -14.07
CA ILE A 428 3.95 0.29 -12.95
C ILE A 428 4.10 1.12 -11.67
N GLY A 429 4.79 2.27 -11.75
CA GLY A 429 4.93 3.21 -10.63
C GLY A 429 3.58 3.67 -10.08
N GLU A 430 2.66 4.06 -10.96
CA GLU A 430 1.30 4.48 -10.59
C GLU A 430 0.49 3.37 -9.91
N THR A 431 0.65 2.14 -10.41
CA THR A 431 0.01 0.96 -9.84
C THR A 431 0.51 0.71 -8.40
N ILE A 432 1.82 0.82 -8.17
CA ILE A 432 2.40 0.66 -6.83
C ILE A 432 1.78 1.69 -5.87
N ILE A 433 1.84 2.98 -6.22
CA ILE A 433 1.32 4.07 -5.38
C ILE A 433 -0.14 3.89 -5.02
N THR A 434 -0.97 3.63 -6.04
CA THR A 434 -2.42 3.50 -5.87
C THR A 434 -2.75 2.45 -4.81
N HIS A 435 -2.15 1.27 -4.92
CA HIS A 435 -2.44 0.17 -4.00
C HIS A 435 -1.77 0.33 -2.65
N TYR A 436 -0.60 0.97 -2.61
CA TYR A 436 0.08 1.32 -1.37
C TYR A 436 -0.76 2.29 -0.54
N GLN A 437 -1.27 3.35 -1.16
CA GLN A 437 -2.15 4.31 -0.48
C GLN A 437 -3.47 3.68 -0.03
N GLY A 438 -4.01 2.74 -0.80
CA GLY A 438 -5.24 2.02 -0.46
C GLY A 438 -5.15 1.08 0.76
N VAL A 439 -3.98 0.93 1.38
CA VAL A 439 -3.82 0.22 2.68
C VAL A 439 -3.49 1.15 3.85
N LEU A 440 -3.17 2.42 3.59
CA LEU A 440 -2.85 3.38 4.63
C LEU A 440 -4.11 3.82 5.39
N THR A 441 -3.92 4.23 6.64
CA THR A 441 -5.00 4.70 7.52
C THR A 441 -4.61 6.02 8.16
N ASP A 442 -5.54 6.72 8.80
CA ASP A 442 -5.24 7.94 9.56
C ASP A 442 -4.22 7.69 10.70
N ALA A 443 -4.10 6.45 11.18
CA ALA A 443 -3.11 6.04 12.17
C ALA A 443 -1.74 5.68 11.57
N GLN A 444 -1.67 5.43 10.26
CA GLN A 444 -0.45 5.11 9.51
C GLN A 444 -0.43 5.94 8.21
N PRO A 445 -0.41 7.27 8.32
CA PRO A 445 -0.50 8.13 7.16
C PRO A 445 0.88 8.18 6.48
N ASN A 446 0.90 8.16 5.15
CA ASN A 446 2.12 8.20 4.36
C ASN A 446 1.85 8.94 3.04
N VAL A 447 2.92 9.52 2.52
CA VAL A 447 2.97 10.19 1.23
C VAL A 447 3.93 9.39 0.35
N ILE A 448 3.49 8.93 -0.80
CA ILE A 448 4.30 8.12 -1.71
C ILE A 448 4.08 8.65 -3.12
N PHE A 449 5.16 8.82 -3.87
CA PHE A 449 5.16 9.41 -5.20
C PHE A 449 6.05 8.62 -6.15
N TRP A 450 5.95 8.90 -7.44
CA TRP A 450 6.90 8.41 -8.43
C TRP A 450 7.40 9.57 -9.29
N VAL A 451 8.65 9.47 -9.76
CA VAL A 451 9.31 10.47 -10.62
C VAL A 451 10.18 9.77 -11.65
N ARG A 452 10.31 10.31 -12.86
CA ARG A 452 11.22 9.73 -13.86
C ARG A 452 12.65 10.15 -13.57
N GLY A 453 13.61 9.25 -13.79
CA GLY A 453 15.03 9.58 -13.65
C GLY A 453 15.46 10.75 -14.54
N VAL A 454 14.90 10.84 -15.74
CA VAL A 454 15.17 11.93 -16.70
C VAL A 454 14.67 13.31 -16.26
N ASP A 455 13.74 13.37 -15.31
CA ASP A 455 13.20 14.64 -14.81
C ASP A 455 14.02 15.21 -13.64
N LEU A 456 14.88 14.39 -13.01
CA LEU A 456 15.67 14.81 -11.86
C LEU A 456 16.75 15.87 -12.20
N PRO A 457 17.49 15.79 -13.33
CA PRO A 457 18.50 16.81 -13.64
C PRO A 457 17.96 18.22 -13.86
N PRO A 458 16.87 18.44 -14.63
CA PRO A 458 16.27 19.77 -14.73
C PRO A 458 15.77 20.33 -13.39
N ILE A 459 15.31 19.46 -12.47
CA ILE A 459 14.91 19.87 -11.12
C ILE A 459 16.16 20.27 -10.31
N ALA A 460 17.21 19.45 -10.34
CA ALA A 460 18.48 19.73 -9.66
C ALA A 460 19.08 21.06 -10.13
N ASP A 461 19.13 21.32 -11.44
CA ASP A 461 19.60 22.60 -12.00
C ASP A 461 18.79 23.80 -11.48
N ALA A 462 17.46 23.64 -11.33
CA ALA A 462 16.60 24.69 -10.80
C ALA A 462 16.79 24.90 -9.29
N VAL A 463 17.03 23.83 -8.53
CA VAL A 463 17.38 23.88 -7.11
C VAL A 463 18.73 24.56 -6.91
N SER A 464 19.76 24.21 -7.69
CA SER A 464 21.07 24.85 -7.64
C SER A 464 21.00 26.35 -7.97
N ALA A 465 20.25 26.73 -9.01
CA ALA A 465 20.04 28.14 -9.34
C ALA A 465 19.32 28.92 -8.22
N LEU A 466 18.39 28.27 -7.50
CA LEU A 466 17.77 28.85 -6.32
C LEU A 466 18.77 28.99 -5.16
N ALA A 467 19.61 27.98 -4.93
CA ALA A 467 20.65 28.03 -3.91
C ALA A 467 21.64 29.19 -4.14
N ASP A 468 22.09 29.40 -5.38
CA ASP A 468 22.95 30.53 -5.75
C ASP A 468 22.27 31.89 -5.45
N ALA A 469 20.99 32.02 -5.79
CA ALA A 469 20.20 33.23 -5.52
C ALA A 469 20.02 33.47 -4.02
N LEU A 470 19.79 32.40 -3.24
CA LEU A 470 19.67 32.47 -1.79
C LEU A 470 20.99 32.85 -1.12
N GLN A 471 22.12 32.29 -1.55
CA GLN A 471 23.45 32.70 -1.07
C GLN A 471 23.71 34.18 -1.35
N ALA A 472 23.36 34.66 -2.55
CA ALA A 472 23.46 36.07 -2.89
C ALA A 472 22.53 36.95 -2.02
N ALA A 473 21.32 36.50 -1.73
CA ALA A 473 20.39 37.23 -0.86
C ALA A 473 20.91 37.31 0.60
N ILE A 474 21.38 36.19 1.14
CA ILE A 474 21.98 36.08 2.49
C ILE A 474 23.19 37.00 2.59
N ALA A 475 24.12 36.96 1.63
CA ALA A 475 25.28 37.85 1.61
C ALA A 475 24.92 39.34 1.56
N ASN A 476 23.68 39.68 1.19
CA ASN A 476 23.14 41.04 1.17
C ASN A 476 22.18 41.35 2.33
N GLY A 477 22.16 40.53 3.40
CA GLY A 477 21.41 40.80 4.63
C GLY A 477 19.96 40.33 4.62
N ALA A 478 19.61 39.33 3.80
CA ALA A 478 18.26 38.78 3.71
C ALA A 478 18.05 37.49 4.55
N GLU A 479 18.91 37.21 5.53
CA GLU A 479 18.91 35.96 6.30
C GLU A 479 17.56 35.71 6.99
N ASP A 480 17.02 36.72 7.68
CA ASP A 480 15.73 36.61 8.37
C ASP A 480 14.58 36.31 7.39
N THR A 481 14.63 36.88 6.18
CA THR A 481 13.59 36.69 5.17
C THR A 481 13.63 35.27 4.60
N VAL A 482 14.83 34.76 4.34
CA VAL A 482 15.04 33.38 3.88
C VAL A 482 14.65 32.38 4.98
N GLY A 483 15.09 32.63 6.22
CA GLY A 483 14.75 31.81 7.38
C GLY A 483 13.24 31.73 7.64
N GLU A 484 12.53 32.86 7.61
CA GLU A 484 11.06 32.89 7.75
C GLU A 484 10.35 32.14 6.62
N ALA A 485 10.82 32.26 5.38
CA ALA A 485 10.25 31.52 4.25
C ALA A 485 10.43 30.01 4.45
N ALA A 486 11.60 29.58 4.92
CA ALA A 486 11.91 28.19 5.16
C ALA A 486 11.11 27.61 6.36
N LEU A 487 10.99 28.35 7.47
CA LEU A 487 10.18 27.97 8.64
C LEU A 487 8.67 27.82 8.32
N ARG A 488 8.18 28.53 7.31
CA ARG A 488 6.79 28.43 6.82
C ARG A 488 6.58 27.31 5.80
N SER A 489 7.65 26.63 5.41
CA SER A 489 7.62 25.56 4.42
C SER A 489 7.21 24.25 5.06
N GLN A 490 6.73 23.31 4.25
CA GLN A 490 6.45 21.96 4.71
C GLN A 490 7.78 21.27 5.00
N TYR A 491 7.89 20.67 6.18
CA TYR A 491 9.07 19.94 6.61
C TYR A 491 8.69 18.53 7.07
N VAL A 492 9.63 17.59 6.88
CA VAL A 492 9.59 16.27 7.49
C VAL A 492 10.61 16.28 8.63
N ASP A 493 10.09 16.13 9.84
CA ASP A 493 10.87 15.97 11.07
C ASP A 493 11.33 14.52 11.19
N THR A 494 12.61 14.28 10.91
CA THR A 494 13.22 12.95 11.04
C THR A 494 13.41 12.52 12.51
N THR A 495 13.12 13.40 13.49
CA THR A 495 13.41 13.17 14.93
C THR A 495 12.27 12.52 15.72
N GLN A 496 11.11 12.20 15.13
CA GLN A 496 9.97 11.65 15.87
C GLN A 496 9.88 10.13 15.91
N CYS A 497 10.86 9.47 16.55
CA CYS A 497 10.78 8.05 16.89
C CYS A 497 10.54 7.82 18.40
N GLY A 498 9.27 7.64 18.79
CA GLY A 498 8.86 7.02 20.06
C GLY A 498 9.17 7.78 21.37
N ARG A 499 8.10 8.22 22.06
CA ARG A 499 8.11 8.90 23.39
C ARG A 499 8.85 10.24 23.45
N GLY A 500 8.97 10.97 22.34
CA GLY A 500 9.45 12.36 22.34
C GLY A 500 10.94 12.55 22.65
N ASN A 501 11.75 11.48 22.64
CA ASN A 501 13.19 11.54 22.93
C ASN A 501 13.99 10.71 21.90
N LEU A 502 13.85 11.03 20.61
CA LEU A 502 14.90 10.79 19.63
C LEU A 502 15.42 12.18 19.22
N HIS A 503 16.73 12.39 19.28
CA HIS A 503 17.37 13.59 18.75
C HIS A 503 18.43 13.08 17.78
N LEU A 504 18.10 13.06 16.49
CA LEU A 504 19.16 13.14 15.49
C LEU A 504 19.72 14.57 15.63
N GLY A 505 21.03 14.64 15.82
CA GLY A 505 21.73 15.89 16.11
C GLY A 505 21.90 16.67 14.83
N GLN A 506 21.55 17.95 14.86
CA GLN A 506 21.63 18.95 13.78
C GLN A 506 22.61 18.58 12.64
N PRO A 507 22.21 18.69 11.36
CA PRO A 507 21.08 19.48 10.87
C PRO A 507 20.09 18.65 10.01
N ASP A 508 18.99 18.15 10.60
CA ASP A 508 18.28 16.95 10.07
C ASP A 508 16.83 17.18 9.55
N GLU A 509 16.50 18.37 9.03
CA GLU A 509 15.15 18.63 8.49
C GLU A 509 15.11 18.46 6.96
N LEU A 510 14.16 17.66 6.46
CA LEU A 510 13.86 17.55 5.04
C LEU A 510 12.76 18.55 4.66
N LEU A 511 13.05 19.50 3.78
CA LEU A 511 12.08 20.51 3.34
C LEU A 511 11.46 20.15 1.99
N GLY A 512 10.14 20.31 1.87
CA GLY A 512 9.44 20.21 0.59
C GLY A 512 9.83 21.36 -0.33
N VAL A 513 10.48 21.05 -1.45
CA VAL A 513 11.10 22.03 -2.36
C VAL A 513 10.07 23.01 -2.95
N GLY A 514 8.87 22.55 -3.30
CA GLY A 514 7.80 23.40 -3.83
C GLY A 514 7.27 24.38 -2.78
N SER A 515 7.05 23.93 -1.54
CA SER A 515 6.59 24.80 -0.46
C SER A 515 7.60 25.91 -0.15
N LEU A 516 8.89 25.58 -0.16
CA LEU A 516 9.97 26.55 -0.02
C LEU A 516 9.95 27.57 -1.16
N ALA A 517 9.91 27.11 -2.40
CA ALA A 517 9.83 28.00 -3.55
C ALA A 517 8.59 28.92 -3.51
N ARG A 518 7.41 28.39 -3.15
CA ARG A 518 6.20 29.22 -2.98
C ARG A 518 6.36 30.27 -1.90
N ASN A 519 6.94 29.92 -0.76
CA ASN A 519 7.17 30.89 0.32
C ASN A 519 8.18 31.96 -0.10
N LEU A 520 9.24 31.59 -0.81
CA LEU A 520 10.25 32.53 -1.33
C LEU A 520 9.66 33.49 -2.38
N THR A 521 8.78 33.02 -3.29
CA THR A 521 8.10 33.92 -4.24
C THR A 521 7.17 34.94 -3.57
N ARG A 522 6.69 34.66 -2.34
CA ARG A 522 5.90 35.62 -1.53
C ARG A 522 6.79 36.58 -0.74
N ALA A 523 7.96 36.11 -0.32
CA ALA A 523 8.90 36.89 0.49
C ALA A 523 9.73 37.88 -0.33
N PHE A 524 10.06 37.54 -1.58
CA PHE A 524 10.84 38.38 -2.49
C PHE A 524 9.97 38.97 -3.60
N ALA A 525 10.16 40.26 -3.90
CA ALA A 525 9.43 40.94 -4.97
C ALA A 525 9.84 40.43 -6.37
N VAL A 526 8.92 40.51 -7.34
CA VAL A 526 9.25 40.21 -8.74
C VAL A 526 10.34 41.17 -9.23
N GLY A 527 11.46 40.62 -9.69
CA GLY A 527 12.63 41.40 -10.12
C GLY A 527 13.54 41.85 -8.96
N ASP A 528 13.49 41.17 -7.81
CA ASP A 528 14.45 41.37 -6.72
C ASP A 528 15.90 41.25 -7.22
N ALA A 529 16.79 42.05 -6.66
CA ALA A 529 18.18 42.12 -7.09
C ALA A 529 18.98 40.81 -6.85
N SER A 530 18.54 39.99 -5.90
CA SER A 530 19.11 38.66 -5.62
C SER A 530 18.66 37.58 -6.61
N GLY A 531 17.59 37.81 -7.38
CA GLY A 531 17.02 36.84 -8.31
C GLY A 531 16.24 35.70 -7.65
N VAL A 532 15.98 35.75 -6.35
CA VAL A 532 15.35 34.67 -5.58
C VAL A 532 13.93 34.39 -6.08
N ASN A 533 13.13 35.43 -6.32
CA ASN A 533 11.77 35.25 -6.81
C ASN A 533 11.77 34.58 -8.19
N ALA A 534 12.68 34.99 -9.08
CA ALA A 534 12.80 34.43 -10.42
C ALA A 534 13.24 32.94 -10.39
N ALA A 535 14.24 32.62 -9.57
CA ALA A 535 14.73 31.25 -9.41
C ALA A 535 13.66 30.33 -8.80
N ALA A 536 12.95 30.79 -7.76
CA ALA A 536 11.87 30.05 -7.12
C ALA A 536 10.68 29.83 -8.08
N THR A 537 10.33 30.84 -8.87
CA THR A 537 9.28 30.71 -9.91
C THR A 537 9.67 29.68 -10.98
N LYS A 538 10.94 29.68 -11.41
CA LYS A 538 11.46 28.69 -12.35
C LYS A 538 11.38 27.27 -11.78
N LEU A 539 11.76 27.08 -10.52
CA LEU A 539 11.67 25.78 -9.85
C LEU A 539 10.24 25.26 -9.79
N LEU A 540 9.26 26.11 -9.44
CA LEU A 540 7.85 25.73 -9.45
C LEU A 540 7.38 25.28 -10.84
N ALA A 541 7.75 26.04 -11.88
CA ALA A 541 7.41 25.67 -13.26
C ALA A 541 8.06 24.34 -13.69
N THR A 542 9.29 24.07 -13.24
CA THR A 542 9.96 22.77 -13.49
C THR A 542 9.22 21.63 -12.80
N LEU A 543 8.84 21.78 -11.53
CA LEU A 543 8.09 20.76 -10.79
C LEU A 543 6.71 20.50 -11.43
N GLU A 544 6.00 21.55 -11.86
CA GLU A 544 4.70 21.46 -12.52
C GLU A 544 4.77 20.73 -13.89
N ALA A 545 5.92 20.78 -14.58
CA ALA A 545 6.09 20.11 -15.86
C ALA A 545 6.16 18.57 -15.77
N VAL A 546 6.40 18.01 -14.58
CA VAL A 546 6.61 16.57 -14.32
C VAL A 546 5.28 15.85 -13.97
N HIS A 547 4.17 16.58 -13.91
CA HIS A 547 3.13 16.40 -12.88
C HIS A 547 1.88 15.58 -13.26
N SER A 548 1.99 14.40 -13.88
CA SER A 548 0.81 13.73 -14.42
C SER A 548 0.39 12.39 -13.82
N LEU A 549 0.60 12.12 -12.52
CA LEU A 549 -0.21 11.24 -11.64
C LEU A 549 0.63 10.80 -10.43
N ALA A 550 0.68 11.59 -9.36
CA ALA A 550 1.15 11.08 -8.06
C ALA A 550 0.25 11.74 -7.02
N ARG A 551 -0.78 11.02 -6.60
CA ARG A 551 -1.73 11.56 -5.63
C ARG A 551 -1.16 11.49 -4.22
N THR A 552 -1.78 12.34 -3.42
CA THR A 552 -1.20 13.10 -2.33
C THR A 552 -1.87 12.67 -1.04
N GLY A 553 -1.11 12.62 0.05
CA GLY A 553 -1.52 12.03 1.32
C GLY A 553 -1.37 13.01 2.48
N ARG A 554 -1.81 12.59 3.66
CA ARG A 554 -1.46 13.26 4.92
C ARG A 554 -0.13 12.67 5.40
N PRO A 555 0.86 13.47 5.80
CA PRO A 555 2.09 12.97 6.40
C PRO A 555 1.84 12.55 7.86
N SER A 556 2.64 11.64 8.41
CA SER A 556 2.55 11.26 9.84
C SER A 556 3.00 12.34 10.80
N ILE A 557 3.91 13.19 10.35
CA ILE A 557 4.51 14.24 11.18
C ILE A 557 3.64 15.51 11.20
N ALA A 558 2.65 15.61 10.30
CA ALA A 558 1.64 16.69 10.27
C ALA A 558 0.30 16.16 9.71
N PRO A 559 -0.42 15.30 10.44
CA PRO A 559 -1.60 14.58 9.92
C PRO A 559 -2.80 15.49 9.62
N ASP A 560 -2.72 16.76 10.03
CA ASP A 560 -3.65 17.84 9.70
C ASP A 560 -3.35 18.53 8.36
N GLN A 561 -2.16 18.31 7.79
CA GLN A 561 -1.73 18.87 6.50
C GLN A 561 -1.88 17.87 5.36
N PHE A 562 -2.15 18.36 4.15
CA PHE A 562 -2.19 17.57 2.93
C PHE A 562 -0.99 17.96 2.06
N TRP A 563 -0.14 16.99 1.74
CA TRP A 563 1.10 17.22 0.99
C TRP A 563 0.83 16.98 -0.48
N ASN A 564 0.98 18.01 -1.32
CA ASN A 564 0.87 17.86 -2.77
C ASN A 564 2.21 17.37 -3.37
N TYR A 565 2.24 16.90 -4.63
CA TYR A 565 3.48 16.41 -5.27
C TYR A 565 4.61 17.46 -5.33
N GLU A 566 4.26 18.74 -5.42
CA GLU A 566 5.25 19.83 -5.37
C GLU A 566 6.01 19.84 -4.03
N ASP A 567 5.46 19.22 -2.99
CA ASP A 567 6.05 19.08 -1.65
C ASP A 567 6.60 17.66 -1.39
N THR A 568 6.42 16.71 -2.32
CA THR A 568 6.86 15.32 -2.10
C THR A 568 8.32 15.08 -2.36
N LEU A 569 8.96 15.91 -3.18
CA LEU A 569 10.40 15.87 -3.35
C LEU A 569 11.05 16.78 -2.31
N THR A 570 11.78 16.20 -1.38
CA THR A 570 12.43 16.94 -0.31
C THR A 570 13.90 17.24 -0.62
N VAL A 571 14.45 18.28 -0.03
CA VAL A 571 15.90 18.55 0.02
C VAL A 571 16.34 18.64 1.47
N VAL A 572 17.60 18.27 1.73
CA VAL A 572 18.21 18.50 3.04
C VAL A 572 18.33 20.00 3.28
N ALA A 573 17.78 20.48 4.39
CA ALA A 573 17.87 21.88 4.78
C ALA A 573 18.41 21.98 6.21
N PRO A 574 19.59 22.58 6.39
CA PRO A 574 20.17 22.65 7.72
C PRO A 574 19.58 23.80 8.54
N LEU A 575 18.33 23.66 8.97
CA LEU A 575 17.65 24.65 9.80
C LEU A 575 17.65 24.21 11.27
N VAL A 576 18.08 25.12 12.15
CA VAL A 576 18.07 24.90 13.60
C VAL A 576 16.83 25.54 14.20
N LYS A 577 15.94 24.73 14.78
CA LYS A 577 14.66 25.18 15.36
C LYS A 577 14.75 25.79 16.77
N ARG A 578 15.89 26.35 17.18
CA ARG A 578 16.01 27.19 18.39
C ARG A 578 16.47 28.57 17.98
N GLU A 579 15.85 29.60 18.56
CA GLU A 579 16.13 31.04 18.41
C GLU A 579 17.49 31.28 17.75
N MET A 580 17.48 31.35 16.42
CA MET A 580 18.70 31.47 15.63
C MET A 580 19.43 32.72 16.12
N THR A 581 20.61 32.54 16.71
CA THR A 581 21.48 33.69 16.86
C THR A 581 22.01 34.03 15.48
N HIS A 582 22.17 35.32 15.17
CA HIS A 582 22.65 35.85 13.88
C HIS A 582 23.93 35.15 13.34
N ARG A 583 24.67 34.45 14.21
CA ARG A 583 25.92 33.75 13.92
C ARG A 583 25.75 32.33 13.38
N GLU A 584 24.57 31.73 13.53
CA GLU A 584 24.27 30.35 13.09
C GLU A 584 23.56 30.33 11.71
N MET A 585 23.05 31.48 11.24
CA MET A 585 22.49 31.66 9.89
C MET A 585 23.52 31.95 8.80
N VAL A 586 24.71 32.41 9.18
CA VAL A 586 25.85 32.74 8.29
C VAL A 586 26.76 31.53 8.19
#